data_AF-A0A0M4M5V0-F1
#
_entry.id   AF-A0A0M4M5V0-F1
#
_cell.length_a   1.000
_cell.length_b   1.000
_cell.length_c   1.000
_cell.angle_alpha   90.00
_cell.angle_beta   90.00
_cell.angle_gamma   90.00
#
_symmetry.space_group_name_H-M   'P 1'
#
loop_
_entity.id
_entity.type
_entity.pdbx_description
1 polymer ?
#
loop_
_entity_poly.entity_id
_entity_poly.type
_entity_poly.pdbx_seq_one_letter_code
_entity_poly.pdbx_strand_id
1 'polypeptide(L)'
;MENSFTPSFLSIIAAGFYVMVAIFCGRASAKAQQYRRSWIVLAAVFVLLAASRMLSVEDILRDGLREILRADELYETRRAIQWPIAIIALSVLAMVAGWQAKTFAATQSRRGRIVRLAILATYGMVGLIALRMISLGPIDHFLNGPLKLNWILDMGFSLAVLLASIRYAALPKSGERVRR
;
A
#
# COMPACT_ATOMS: atom_id res chain seq x y z
N MET A 1 29.91 -17.37 -1.10
CA MET A 1 28.53 -16.83 -1.04
C MET A 1 28.59 -15.56 -0.21
N GLU A 2 28.96 -14.44 -0.82
CA GLU A 2 28.84 -13.13 -0.17
C GLU A 2 27.37 -12.73 -0.23
N ASN A 3 26.73 -12.82 0.93
CA ASN A 3 25.37 -12.38 1.14
C ASN A 3 25.32 -10.84 1.03
N SER A 4 25.14 -10.30 -0.17
CA SER A 4 24.89 -8.88 -0.38
C SER A 4 23.47 -8.50 0.04
N PHE A 5 23.14 -8.68 1.33
CA PHE A 5 22.00 -8.04 2.01
C PHE A 5 22.25 -6.55 2.23
N THR A 6 22.87 -5.85 1.27
CA THR A 6 22.91 -4.40 1.30
C THR A 6 21.62 -3.92 0.68
N PRO A 7 20.63 -3.43 1.46
CA PRO A 7 19.42 -2.87 0.91
C PRO A 7 19.80 -1.77 -0.08
N SER A 8 19.23 -1.82 -1.29
CA SER A 8 19.48 -0.77 -2.27
C SER A 8 19.17 0.60 -1.65
N PHE A 9 19.95 1.62 -1.98
CA PHE A 9 19.75 2.99 -1.49
C PHE A 9 18.30 3.47 -1.64
N LEU A 10 17.68 3.05 -2.74
CA LEU A 10 16.27 3.24 -3.05
C LEU A 10 15.33 2.59 -2.02
N SER A 11 15.57 1.34 -1.61
CA SER A 11 14.77 0.66 -0.58
C SER A 11 14.84 1.38 0.77
N ILE A 12 16.01 1.88 1.15
CA ILE A 12 16.20 2.66 2.40
C ILE A 12 15.37 3.95 2.35
N ILE A 13 15.42 4.68 1.23
CA ILE A 13 14.61 5.90 1.04
C ILE A 13 13.12 5.59 1.14
N ALA A 14 12.66 4.53 0.46
CA ALA A 14 11.25 4.13 0.50
C ALA A 14 10.80 3.73 1.91
N ALA A 15 11.61 2.94 2.63
CA ALA A 15 11.34 2.57 4.01
C ALA A 15 11.28 3.80 4.93
N GLY A 16 12.22 4.73 4.79
CA GLY A 16 12.21 6.01 5.51
C GLY A 16 10.95 6.83 5.22
N PHE A 17 10.50 6.85 3.96
CA PHE A 17 9.26 7.51 3.59
C PHE A 17 8.04 6.84 4.22
N TYR A 18 7.96 5.51 4.23
CA TYR A 18 6.85 4.79 4.88
C TYR A 18 6.81 5.01 6.39
N VAL A 19 7.96 5.04 7.06
CA VAL A 19 8.05 5.39 8.50
C VAL A 19 7.52 6.80 8.74
N MET A 20 7.86 7.76 7.87
CA MET A 20 7.32 9.11 7.93
C MET A 20 5.79 9.09 7.82
N VAL A 21 5.23 8.40 6.82
CA VAL A 21 3.77 8.26 6.66
C VAL A 21 3.13 7.66 7.92
N ALA A 22 3.73 6.63 8.51
CA ALA A 22 3.23 5.98 9.71
C ALA A 22 3.19 6.94 10.91
N ILE A 23 4.24 7.76 11.12
CA ILE A 23 4.29 8.77 12.18
C ILE A 23 3.16 9.79 12.01
N PHE A 24 2.94 10.29 10.80
CA PHE A 24 1.87 11.26 10.55
C PHE A 24 0.47 10.64 10.69
N CYS A 25 0.27 9.38 10.31
CA CYS A 25 -0.95 8.64 10.60
C CYS A 25 -1.17 8.49 12.11
N GLY A 26 -0.12 8.20 12.88
CA GLY A 26 -0.16 8.16 14.34
C GLY A 26 -0.60 9.49 14.94
N ARG A 27 -0.02 10.61 14.48
CA ARG A 27 -0.42 11.98 14.90
C ARG A 27 -1.87 12.30 14.53
N ALA A 28 -2.31 11.91 13.34
CA ALA A 28 -3.71 12.07 12.93
C ALA A 28 -4.66 11.26 13.83
N SER A 29 -4.26 10.04 14.23
CA SER A 29 -5.06 9.17 15.11
C SER A 29 -5.33 9.81 16.48
N ALA A 30 -4.36 10.52 17.06
CA ALA A 30 -4.50 11.19 18.35
C ALA A 30 -5.57 12.30 18.32
N LYS A 31 -5.81 12.91 17.16
CA LYS A 31 -6.85 13.94 16.95
C LYS A 31 -8.18 13.37 16.44
N ALA A 32 -8.23 12.08 16.09
CA ALA A 32 -9.33 11.47 15.35
C ALA A 32 -10.28 10.65 16.22
N GLN A 33 -11.05 11.24 17.15
CA GLN A 33 -11.91 10.45 18.05
C GLN A 33 -12.81 9.41 17.32
N GLN A 34 -13.47 9.81 16.22
CA GLN A 34 -14.34 8.92 15.43
C GLN A 34 -13.56 7.96 14.49
N TYR A 35 -12.42 8.39 13.95
CA TYR A 35 -11.66 7.64 12.93
C TYR A 35 -10.32 7.10 13.44
N ARG A 36 -10.15 7.01 14.77
CA ARG A 36 -8.90 6.63 15.43
C ARG A 36 -8.43 5.27 14.98
N ARG A 37 -9.33 4.29 14.95
CA ARG A 37 -9.04 2.91 14.51
C ARG A 37 -8.51 2.88 13.09
N SER A 38 -9.13 3.60 12.15
CA SER A 38 -8.66 3.67 10.76
C SER A 38 -7.23 4.22 10.67
N TRP A 39 -6.92 5.31 11.36
CA TRP A 39 -5.57 5.88 11.34
C TRP A 39 -4.51 4.97 12.00
N ILE A 40 -4.87 4.25 13.07
CA ILE A 40 -3.98 3.25 13.69
C ILE A 40 -3.70 2.11 12.73
N VAL A 41 -4.73 1.57 12.06
CA VAL A 41 -4.57 0.52 11.06
C VAL A 41 -3.69 1.00 9.91
N LEU A 42 -3.92 2.20 9.40
CA LEU A 42 -3.06 2.80 8.35
C LEU A 42 -1.61 2.92 8.81
N ALA A 43 -1.35 3.43 10.02
CA ALA A 43 -0.01 3.51 10.58
C ALA A 43 0.65 2.13 10.67
N ALA A 44 -0.08 1.12 11.17
CA ALA A 44 0.41 -0.25 11.29
C ALA A 44 0.76 -0.85 9.92
N VAL A 45 -0.08 -0.64 8.89
CA VAL A 45 0.21 -1.08 7.52
C VAL A 45 1.51 -0.46 7.01
N PHE A 46 1.72 0.84 7.16
CA PHE A 46 2.96 1.49 6.71
C PHE A 46 4.20 1.04 7.50
N VAL A 47 4.08 0.73 8.79
CA VAL A 47 5.17 0.11 9.57
C VAL A 47 5.52 -1.27 9.01
N LEU A 48 4.50 -2.10 8.73
CA LEU A 48 4.72 -3.42 8.13
C LEU A 48 5.35 -3.31 6.73
N LEU A 49 4.95 -2.32 5.93
CA LEU A 49 5.56 -2.05 4.62
C LEU A 49 7.01 -1.58 4.74
N ALA A 50 7.34 -0.76 5.76
CA ALA A 50 8.72 -0.36 6.01
C ALA A 50 9.58 -1.56 6.41
N ALA A 51 9.08 -2.40 7.32
CA ALA A 51 9.75 -3.61 7.76
C ALA A 51 9.95 -4.60 6.59
N SER A 52 8.92 -4.82 5.76
CA SER A 52 9.01 -5.72 4.61
C SER A 52 10.04 -5.25 3.57
N ARG A 53 10.19 -3.93 3.39
CA ARG A 53 11.23 -3.32 2.54
C ARG A 53 12.64 -3.51 3.09
N MET A 54 12.83 -3.33 4.39
CA MET A 54 14.15 -3.50 5.02
C MET A 54 14.60 -4.96 5.01
N LEU A 55 13.67 -5.88 5.15
CA LEU A 55 13.91 -7.33 5.16
C LEU A 55 13.94 -7.94 3.74
N SER A 56 13.76 -7.14 2.68
CA SER A 56 13.66 -7.61 1.29
C SER A 56 12.67 -8.78 1.12
N VAL A 57 11.56 -8.75 1.87
CA VAL A 57 10.56 -9.84 1.88
C VAL A 57 10.00 -10.07 0.49
N GLU A 58 9.80 -9.01 -0.29
CA GLU A 58 9.32 -9.10 -1.67
C GLU A 58 10.31 -9.87 -2.56
N ASP A 59 11.61 -9.65 -2.39
CA ASP A 59 12.65 -10.30 -3.18
C ASP A 59 12.75 -11.79 -2.81
N ILE A 60 12.75 -12.10 -1.50
CA ILE A 60 12.77 -13.48 -0.99
C ILE A 60 11.54 -14.26 -1.49
N LEU A 61 10.34 -13.69 -1.38
CA LEU A 61 9.12 -14.34 -1.85
C LEU A 61 9.14 -14.53 -3.37
N ARG A 62 9.60 -13.53 -4.12
CA ARG A 62 9.69 -13.62 -5.59
C ARG A 62 10.68 -14.70 -6.01
N ASP A 63 11.86 -14.74 -5.40
CA ASP A 63 12.90 -15.71 -5.74
C ASP A 63 12.51 -17.13 -5.33
N GLY A 64 11.91 -17.30 -4.15
CA GLY A 64 11.34 -18.57 -3.72
C GLY A 64 10.24 -19.05 -4.67
N LEU A 65 9.35 -18.16 -5.12
CA LEU A 65 8.35 -18.52 -6.13
C LEU A 65 9.01 -18.92 -7.46
N ARG A 66 10.05 -18.21 -7.89
CA ARG A 66 10.79 -18.52 -9.13
C ARG A 66 11.51 -19.85 -9.07
N GLU A 67 12.07 -20.20 -7.92
CA GLU A 67 12.77 -21.47 -7.70
C GLU A 67 11.79 -22.65 -7.79
N ILE A 68 10.66 -22.57 -7.08
CA ILE A 68 9.57 -23.55 -7.17
C ILE A 68 9.11 -23.70 -8.64
N LEU A 69 8.93 -22.58 -9.34
CA LEU A 69 8.49 -22.59 -10.74
C LEU A 69 9.56 -23.08 -11.74
N ARG A 70 10.84 -23.15 -11.36
CA ARG A 70 11.93 -23.70 -12.19
C ARG A 70 12.13 -25.20 -11.97
N ALA A 71 11.86 -25.69 -10.76
CA ALA A 71 11.98 -27.11 -10.42
C ALA A 71 10.95 -27.97 -11.18
N ASP A 72 9.76 -27.44 -11.41
CA ASP A 72 8.77 -28.04 -12.30
C ASP A 72 8.95 -27.46 -13.71
N GLU A 73 9.41 -28.25 -14.69
CA GLU A 73 9.47 -27.88 -16.14
C GLU A 73 8.08 -27.54 -16.75
N LEU A 74 7.06 -27.34 -15.92
CA LEU A 74 5.68 -27.09 -16.26
C LEU A 74 5.42 -25.59 -16.40
N TYR A 75 5.86 -25.01 -17.52
CA TYR A 75 5.51 -23.64 -17.90
C TYR A 75 3.99 -23.41 -17.98
N GLU A 76 3.21 -24.44 -18.34
CA GLU A 76 1.74 -24.43 -18.37
C GLU A 76 1.12 -24.29 -16.96
N THR A 77 1.71 -24.93 -15.94
CA THR A 77 1.20 -24.88 -14.55
C THR A 77 1.42 -23.51 -13.90
N ARG A 78 2.36 -22.71 -14.39
CA ARG A 78 2.60 -21.33 -13.88
C ARG A 78 1.35 -20.47 -13.98
N ARG A 79 0.64 -20.54 -15.11
CA ARG A 79 -0.64 -19.83 -15.29
C ARG A 79 -1.70 -20.39 -14.34
N ALA A 80 -1.74 -21.70 -14.13
CA ALA A 80 -2.74 -22.32 -13.26
C ALA A 80 -2.67 -21.85 -11.80
N ILE A 81 -1.48 -21.51 -11.28
CA ILE A 81 -1.30 -21.06 -9.88
C ILE A 81 -1.31 -19.54 -9.74
N GLN A 82 -0.73 -18.80 -10.68
CA GLN A 82 -0.65 -17.33 -10.60
C GLN A 82 -2.02 -16.66 -10.81
N TRP A 83 -2.85 -17.19 -11.71
CA TRP A 83 -4.16 -16.62 -12.01
C TRP A 83 -5.11 -16.63 -10.80
N PRO A 84 -5.27 -17.73 -10.04
CA PRO A 84 -6.09 -17.74 -8.83
C PRO A 84 -5.65 -16.70 -7.80
N ILE A 85 -4.34 -16.59 -7.54
CA ILE A 85 -3.80 -15.64 -6.56
C ILE A 85 -4.06 -14.20 -7.01
N ALA A 86 -3.85 -13.91 -8.30
CA ALA A 86 -4.15 -12.61 -8.89
C ALA A 86 -5.62 -12.26 -8.83
N ILE A 87 -6.49 -13.20 -9.22
CA ILE A 87 -7.95 -13.03 -9.17
C ILE A 87 -8.40 -12.79 -7.74
N ILE A 88 -7.91 -13.55 -6.75
CA ILE A 88 -8.26 -13.37 -5.34
C ILE A 88 -7.82 -11.99 -4.86
N ALA A 89 -6.58 -11.60 -5.13
CA ALA A 89 -6.06 -10.28 -4.74
C ALA A 89 -6.88 -9.14 -5.38
N LEU A 90 -7.12 -9.21 -6.69
CA LEU A 90 -7.93 -8.22 -7.41
C LEU A 90 -9.39 -8.20 -6.96
N SER A 91 -9.97 -9.36 -6.65
CA SER A 91 -11.37 -9.49 -6.17
C SER A 91 -11.52 -8.89 -4.78
N VAL A 92 -10.57 -9.14 -3.87
CA VAL A 92 -10.55 -8.53 -2.54
C VAL A 92 -10.43 -7.00 -2.66
N LEU A 93 -9.52 -6.51 -3.50
CA LEU A 93 -9.37 -5.07 -3.75
C LEU A 93 -10.64 -4.45 -4.35
N ALA A 94 -11.26 -5.12 -5.33
CA ALA A 94 -12.49 -4.66 -5.98
C ALA A 94 -13.68 -4.65 -5.02
N MET A 95 -13.84 -5.68 -4.18
CA MET A 95 -14.89 -5.74 -3.16
C MET A 95 -14.75 -4.61 -2.15
N VAL A 96 -13.54 -4.40 -1.65
CA VAL A 96 -13.24 -3.33 -0.69
C VAL A 96 -13.46 -1.95 -1.32
N ALA A 97 -12.97 -1.74 -2.55
CA ALA A 97 -13.17 -0.49 -3.28
C ALA A 97 -14.66 -0.23 -3.55
N GLY A 98 -15.41 -1.26 -3.97
CA GLY A 98 -16.85 -1.19 -4.22
C GLY A 98 -17.66 -0.91 -2.95
N TRP A 99 -17.29 -1.52 -1.82
CA TRP A 99 -17.91 -1.23 -0.52
C TRP A 99 -17.64 0.22 -0.08
N GLN A 100 -16.41 0.71 -0.27
CA GLN A 100 -16.05 2.09 0.02
C GLN A 100 -16.76 3.09 -0.92
N ALA A 101 -16.94 2.74 -2.20
CA ALA A 101 -17.68 3.55 -3.16
C ALA A 101 -19.17 3.65 -2.80
N LYS A 102 -19.81 2.55 -2.37
CA LYS A 102 -21.20 2.57 -1.89
C LYS A 102 -21.37 3.46 -0.66
N THR A 103 -20.42 3.41 0.27
CA THR A 103 -20.47 4.28 1.45
C THR A 103 -20.12 5.74 1.15
N PHE A 104 -19.49 6.04 -0.01
CA PHE A 104 -19.11 7.39 -0.45
C PHE A 104 -20.31 8.34 -0.51
N ALA A 105 -21.44 7.87 -1.08
CA ALA A 105 -22.67 8.65 -1.17
C ALA A 105 -23.27 8.97 0.22
N ALA A 106 -23.10 8.07 1.20
CA ALA A 106 -23.72 8.19 2.52
C ALA A 106 -22.97 9.11 3.50
N THR A 107 -21.77 9.60 3.18
CA THR A 107 -20.91 10.30 4.16
C THR A 107 -20.55 11.71 3.72
N GLN A 108 -21.27 12.68 4.28
CA GLN A 108 -21.11 14.10 3.94
C GLN A 108 -19.98 14.80 4.71
N SER A 109 -19.39 14.17 5.73
CA SER A 109 -18.37 14.85 6.55
C SER A 109 -17.03 15.01 5.81
N ARG A 110 -16.48 16.23 5.81
CA ARG A 110 -15.14 16.55 5.23
C ARG A 110 -14.04 15.64 5.80
N ARG A 111 -14.14 15.28 7.08
CA ARG A 111 -13.21 14.34 7.76
C ARG A 111 -13.30 12.92 7.21
N GLY A 112 -14.51 12.41 7.01
CA GLY A 112 -14.73 11.07 6.45
C GLY A 112 -14.17 10.95 5.03
N ARG A 113 -14.32 11.98 4.19
CA ARG A 113 -13.74 12.00 2.84
C ARG A 113 -12.21 11.85 2.86
N ILE A 114 -11.52 12.58 3.75
CA ILE A 114 -10.05 12.50 3.86
C ILE A 114 -9.60 11.11 4.29
N VAL A 115 -10.23 10.53 5.32
CA VAL A 115 -9.88 9.19 5.81
C VAL A 115 -10.10 8.14 4.72
N ARG A 116 -11.18 8.25 3.95
CA ARG A 116 -11.45 7.32 2.84
C ARG A 116 -10.45 7.44 1.70
N LEU A 117 -10.02 8.65 1.35
CA LEU A 117 -8.95 8.83 0.37
C LEU A 117 -7.66 8.16 0.82
N ALA A 118 -7.30 8.30 2.11
CA ALA A 118 -6.14 7.61 2.67
C ALA A 118 -6.30 6.08 2.58
N ILE A 119 -7.46 5.56 2.97
CA ILE A 119 -7.76 4.12 2.88
C ILE A 119 -7.68 3.62 1.43
N LEU A 120 -8.27 4.34 0.47
CA LEU A 120 -8.23 3.98 -0.94
C LEU A 120 -6.81 3.99 -1.49
N ALA A 121 -6.01 4.98 -1.13
CA ALA A 121 -4.59 5.05 -1.51
C ALA A 121 -3.80 3.86 -0.94
N THR A 122 -4.05 3.49 0.33
CA THR A 122 -3.41 2.32 0.93
C THR A 122 -3.82 1.01 0.25
N TYR A 123 -5.09 0.85 -0.13
CA TYR A 123 -5.50 -0.31 -0.92
C TYR A 123 -4.86 -0.33 -2.30
N GLY A 124 -4.76 0.82 -2.97
CA GLY A 124 -4.02 0.95 -4.22
C GLY A 124 -2.57 0.51 -4.09
N MET A 125 -1.93 0.87 -2.98
CA MET A 125 -0.55 0.48 -2.68
C MET A 125 -0.39 -1.02 -2.40
N VAL A 126 -1.27 -1.61 -1.59
CA VAL A 126 -1.28 -3.07 -1.35
C VAL A 126 -1.54 -3.82 -2.65
N GLY A 127 -2.44 -3.32 -3.50
CA GLY A 127 -2.71 -3.90 -4.81
C GLY A 127 -1.52 -3.80 -5.76
N LEU A 128 -0.81 -2.67 -5.75
CA LEU A 128 0.44 -2.51 -6.49
C LEU A 128 1.50 -3.53 -6.04
N ILE A 129 1.64 -3.75 -4.72
CA ILE A 129 2.57 -4.74 -4.17
C ILE A 129 2.16 -6.16 -4.59
N ALA A 130 0.88 -6.52 -4.46
CA ALA A 130 0.40 -7.82 -4.90
C ALA A 130 0.67 -8.05 -6.39
N LEU A 131 0.38 -7.04 -7.23
CA LEU A 131 0.67 -7.07 -8.67
C LEU A 131 2.16 -7.27 -8.94
N ARG A 132 3.05 -6.61 -8.17
CA ARG A 132 4.50 -6.80 -8.27
C ARG A 132 4.95 -8.21 -7.90
N MET A 133 4.30 -8.86 -6.94
CA MET A 133 4.65 -10.24 -6.58
C MET A 133 4.24 -11.23 -7.68
N ILE A 134 3.09 -10.97 -8.32
CA ILE A 134 2.52 -11.85 -9.35
C ILE A 134 3.17 -11.62 -10.72
N SER A 135 3.63 -10.39 -11.01
CA SER A 135 4.31 -10.05 -12.25
C SER A 135 5.62 -10.85 -12.37
N LEU A 136 5.53 -11.98 -13.08
CA LEU A 136 6.64 -12.85 -13.46
C LEU A 136 6.77 -12.97 -15.00
N GLY A 137 6.06 -12.12 -15.76
CA GLY A 137 5.97 -12.16 -17.22
C GLY A 137 6.04 -10.77 -17.87
N PRO A 138 5.64 -10.57 -19.16
CA PRO A 138 5.87 -9.36 -19.95
C PRO A 138 5.33 -8.04 -19.37
N ILE A 139 4.42 -8.10 -18.39
CA ILE A 139 4.03 -6.94 -17.57
C ILE A 139 5.25 -6.36 -16.84
N ASP A 140 6.24 -7.16 -16.45
CA ASP A 140 7.51 -6.68 -15.87
C ASP A 140 8.25 -5.73 -16.81
N HIS A 141 8.14 -5.88 -18.13
CA HIS A 141 8.80 -4.96 -19.05
C HIS A 141 8.07 -3.60 -19.12
N PHE A 142 6.77 -3.59 -18.86
CA PHE A 142 5.98 -2.35 -18.77
C PHE A 142 6.07 -1.71 -17.38
N LEU A 143 6.14 -2.51 -16.31
CA LEU A 143 6.24 -2.06 -14.92
C LEU A 143 7.67 -1.65 -14.52
N ASN A 144 8.68 -2.33 -15.08
CA ASN A 144 10.11 -2.06 -14.91
C ASN A 144 10.75 -1.47 -16.17
N GLY A 145 9.94 -0.95 -17.10
CA GLY A 145 10.42 -0.20 -18.26
C GLY A 145 11.19 1.06 -17.86
N PRO A 146 11.70 1.84 -18.84
CA PRO A 146 12.53 3.02 -18.58
C PRO A 146 11.85 4.06 -17.69
N LEU A 147 10.52 4.13 -17.75
CA LEU A 147 9.69 4.80 -16.77
C LEU A 147 9.38 3.78 -15.67
N LYS A 148 10.08 3.87 -14.53
CA LYS A 148 9.82 3.11 -13.30
C LYS A 148 8.44 3.46 -12.73
N LEU A 149 7.36 3.16 -13.46
CA LEU A 149 5.98 3.56 -13.16
C LEU A 149 5.54 3.06 -11.79
N ASN A 150 6.02 1.88 -11.42
CA ASN A 150 5.88 1.29 -10.11
C ASN A 150 6.37 2.23 -8.99
N TRP A 151 7.56 2.82 -9.14
CA TRP A 151 8.09 3.79 -8.18
C TRP A 151 7.22 5.05 -8.07
N ILE A 152 6.72 5.55 -9.21
CA ILE A 152 5.83 6.71 -9.24
C ILE A 152 4.52 6.42 -8.51
N LEU A 153 3.91 5.26 -8.76
CA LEU A 153 2.68 4.85 -8.11
C LEU A 153 2.87 4.61 -6.61
N ASP A 154 3.95 3.94 -6.22
CA ASP A 154 4.28 3.67 -4.82
C ASP A 154 4.48 4.97 -4.01
N MET A 155 5.24 5.90 -4.58
CA MET A 155 5.42 7.25 -4.01
C MET A 155 4.11 8.04 -4.03
N GLY A 156 3.33 7.93 -5.10
CA GLY A 156 2.05 8.63 -5.26
C GLY A 156 1.02 8.20 -4.21
N PHE A 157 0.86 6.90 -3.98
CA PHE A 157 -0.05 6.39 -2.95
C PHE A 157 0.43 6.77 -1.54
N SER A 158 1.72 6.60 -1.26
CA SER A 158 2.32 6.99 0.02
C SER A 158 2.15 8.49 0.30
N LEU A 159 2.40 9.34 -0.71
CA LEU A 159 2.21 10.78 -0.62
C LEU A 159 0.74 11.16 -0.44
N ALA A 160 -0.19 10.48 -1.11
CA ALA A 160 -1.62 10.71 -0.93
C ALA A 160 -2.06 10.44 0.53
N VAL A 161 -1.57 9.35 1.14
CA VAL A 161 -1.83 9.05 2.56
C VAL A 161 -1.18 10.10 3.46
N LEU A 162 0.05 10.49 3.19
CA LEU A 162 0.75 11.54 3.94
C LEU A 162 -0.04 12.85 3.93
N LEU A 163 -0.40 13.35 2.76
CA LEU A 163 -1.17 14.59 2.60
C LEU A 163 -2.55 14.48 3.26
N ALA A 164 -3.20 13.32 3.17
CA ALA A 164 -4.46 13.07 3.87
C ALA A 164 -4.30 13.14 5.39
N SER A 165 -3.25 12.54 5.95
CA SER A 165 -2.98 12.55 7.39
C SER A 165 -2.66 13.95 7.92
N ILE A 166 -1.86 14.74 7.18
CA ILE A 166 -1.54 16.14 7.50
C ILE A 166 -2.82 16.98 7.46
N ARG A 167 -3.59 16.90 6.37
CA ARG A 167 -4.85 17.65 6.22
C ARG A 167 -5.86 17.28 7.30
N TYR A 168 -5.94 16.01 7.69
CA TYR A 168 -6.81 15.58 8.76
C TYR A 168 -6.39 16.20 10.11
N ALA A 169 -5.09 16.15 10.43
CA ALA A 169 -4.55 16.71 11.67
C ALA A 169 -4.67 18.25 11.77
N ALA A 170 -4.78 18.93 10.62
CA ALA A 170 -5.00 20.38 10.52
C ALA A 170 -6.46 20.80 10.71
N LEU A 171 -7.43 19.88 10.66
CA LEU A 171 -8.84 20.24 10.83
C LEU A 171 -9.15 20.61 12.30
N PRO A 172 -9.85 21.74 12.56
CA PRO A 172 -10.21 22.17 13.91
C PRO A 172 -11.12 21.15 14.58
N LYS A 173 -11.07 21.05 15.92
CA LYS A 173 -11.87 20.08 16.69
C LYS A 173 -13.34 20.37 16.48
N SER A 174 -14.14 19.33 16.25
CA SER A 174 -15.56 19.43 15.89
C SER A 174 -16.42 20.15 16.95
N GLY A 175 -15.91 20.33 18.18
CA GLY A 175 -16.58 21.06 19.27
C GLY A 175 -16.35 22.58 19.30
N GLU A 176 -15.46 23.16 18.49
CA GLU A 176 -15.19 24.61 18.52
C GLU A 176 -16.13 25.44 17.63
N ARG A 177 -16.93 24.79 16.77
CA ARG A 177 -17.76 25.48 15.77
C ARG A 177 -19.08 26.05 16.29
N VAL A 178 -19.46 25.75 17.52
CA VAL A 178 -20.73 26.22 18.13
C VAL A 178 -20.55 27.52 18.94
N ARG A 179 -19.32 28.05 19.06
CA ARG A 179 -19.01 29.25 19.86
C ARG A 179 -18.64 30.49 19.05
N ARG A 180 -18.99 30.57 17.77
CA ARG A 180 -18.83 31.80 16.96
C ARG A 180 -20.13 32.18 16.31
#